data_AF-A0A0F4J946-F1
#
_entry.id   AF-A0A0F4J946-F1
#
_cell.length_a   1.000
_cell.length_b   1.000
_cell.length_c   1.000
_cell.angle_alpha   90.00
_cell.angle_beta   90.00
_cell.angle_gamma   90.00
#
_symmetry.space_group_name_H-M   'P 1'
#
loop_
_entity.id
_entity.type
_entity.pdbx_description
1 polymer ?
#
loop_
_entity_poly.entity_id
_entity_poly.type
_entity_poly.pdbx_seq_one_letter_code
_entity_poly.pdbx_strand_id
1 'polypeptide(L)'
;MPSSPRGTSGEGPPVSLRPYEVLAAQRLLPVLRSADAEEAVRTTRTLLAAGCRAVELTTSVPGWAGAVARTTALADAPGRPALIGVGTVTTAADAEAALDAGAGFLVSPYPAPEVREVAARRGAAFIEGGCTPGEIAAAVRHSGAAKVFPAHVGGPRFIRSLRAVLPGALLIPTGGITPDEVRTWLAAG
;
A
#
# COMPACT_ATOMS: atom_id res chain seq x y z
N MET A 1 -19.04 49.02 24.46
CA MET A 1 -17.91 48.14 24.78
C MET A 1 -18.31 46.70 24.47
N PRO A 2 -17.47 45.92 23.78
CA PRO A 2 -17.88 45.09 22.65
C PRO A 2 -18.13 43.62 22.99
N SER A 3 -18.96 43.01 22.13
CA SER A 3 -19.24 41.58 22.01
C SER A 3 -17.98 40.76 21.72
N SER A 4 -17.70 39.75 22.55
CA SER A 4 -16.68 38.73 22.28
C SER A 4 -17.11 37.83 21.11
N PRO A 5 -16.30 37.69 20.05
CA PRO A 5 -16.57 36.73 18.99
C PRO A 5 -16.24 35.30 19.47
N ARG A 6 -17.13 34.38 19.09
CA ARG A 6 -17.03 32.94 19.33
C ARG A 6 -15.75 32.43 18.65
N GLY A 7 -14.93 31.72 19.42
CA GLY A 7 -13.78 31.00 18.88
C GLY A 7 -14.28 29.97 17.86
N THR A 8 -13.76 30.07 16.63
CA THR A 8 -13.88 29.03 15.63
C THR A 8 -13.15 27.79 16.16
N SER A 9 -13.90 26.71 16.36
CA SER A 9 -13.36 25.38 16.62
C SER A 9 -12.37 25.04 15.51
N GLY A 10 -11.09 25.00 15.86
CA GLY A 10 -10.02 24.66 14.94
C GLY A 10 -10.24 23.27 14.36
N GLU A 11 -10.34 23.21 13.04
CA GLU A 11 -10.09 22.00 12.27
C GLU A 11 -8.63 21.64 12.52
N GLY A 12 -8.40 20.58 13.31
CA GLY A 12 -7.06 20.06 13.52
C GLY A 12 -6.40 19.70 12.19
N PRO A 13 -5.06 19.69 12.10
CA PRO A 13 -4.39 19.26 10.88
C PRO A 13 -4.92 17.87 10.46
N PRO A 14 -5.06 17.61 9.15
CA PRO A 14 -5.54 16.33 8.67
C PRO A 14 -4.72 15.21 9.32
N VAL A 15 -5.41 14.19 9.82
CA VAL A 15 -4.78 13.02 10.43
C VAL A 15 -3.91 12.37 9.36
N SER A 16 -2.60 12.61 9.41
CA SER A 16 -1.65 11.99 8.50
C SER A 16 -1.63 10.49 8.80
N LEU A 17 -2.23 9.71 7.90
CA LEU A 17 -2.20 8.26 8.00
C LEU A 17 -0.76 7.78 7.83
N ARG A 18 -0.28 6.96 8.77
CA ARG A 18 1.02 6.30 8.68
C ARG A 18 0.87 5.00 7.88
N PRO A 19 1.37 4.89 6.63
CA PRO A 19 1.00 3.80 5.73
C PRO A 19 1.28 2.41 6.29
N TYR A 20 2.45 2.20 6.90
CA TYR A 20 2.80 0.91 7.51
C TYR A 20 1.86 0.52 8.65
N GLU A 21 1.38 1.48 9.45
CA GLU A 21 0.42 1.20 10.55
C GLU A 21 -0.96 0.83 10.01
N VAL A 22 -1.42 1.52 8.97
CA VAL A 22 -2.71 1.21 8.32
C VAL A 22 -2.66 -0.19 7.71
N LEU A 23 -1.57 -0.53 7.02
CA LEU A 23 -1.38 -1.86 6.41
C LEU A 23 -1.31 -2.96 7.47
N ALA A 24 -0.54 -2.76 8.53
CA ALA A 24 -0.43 -3.71 9.64
C ALA A 24 -1.78 -3.93 10.34
N ALA A 25 -2.56 -2.87 10.55
CA ALA A 25 -3.89 -2.95 11.16
C ALA A 25 -4.93 -3.63 10.26
N GLN A 26 -4.89 -3.39 8.94
CA GLN A 26 -5.84 -3.97 7.99
C GLN A 26 -5.61 -5.47 7.78
N ARG A 27 -4.35 -5.94 7.87
CA ARG A 27 -3.93 -7.34 7.70
C ARG A 27 -4.19 -7.98 6.32
N LEU A 28 -4.91 -7.31 5.43
CA LEU A 28 -5.19 -7.76 4.06
C LEU A 28 -5.04 -6.56 3.13
N LEU A 29 -4.25 -6.66 2.06
CA LEU A 29 -4.11 -5.59 1.07
C LEU A 29 -4.72 -6.05 -0.25
N PRO A 30 -5.87 -5.50 -0.68
CA PRO A 30 -6.42 -5.78 -1.99
C PRO A 30 -5.50 -5.22 -3.08
N VAL A 31 -5.11 -6.06 -4.03
CA VAL A 31 -4.29 -5.69 -5.20
C VAL A 31 -5.18 -5.72 -6.44
N LEU A 32 -5.41 -4.56 -7.04
CA LEU A 32 -6.31 -4.38 -8.17
C LEU A 32 -5.55 -4.46 -9.49
N ARG A 33 -6.00 -5.41 -10.31
CA ARG A 33 -5.78 -5.47 -11.75
C ARG A 33 -7.16 -5.38 -12.39
N SER A 34 -7.31 -4.47 -13.35
CA SER A 34 -8.59 -4.16 -13.99
C SER A 34 -8.34 -3.88 -15.46
N ALA A 35 -9.36 -4.06 -16.29
CA ALA A 35 -9.26 -3.85 -17.72
C ALA A 35 -9.08 -2.36 -18.07
N ASP A 36 -9.59 -1.46 -17.23
CA ASP A 36 -9.48 -0.03 -17.41
C ASP A 36 -9.57 0.76 -16.08
N ALA A 37 -9.36 2.07 -16.19
CA ALA A 37 -9.42 3.00 -15.06
C ALA A 37 -10.81 3.08 -14.42
N GLU A 38 -11.91 2.96 -15.17
CA GLU A 38 -13.26 3.09 -14.63
C GLU A 38 -13.63 1.89 -13.76
N GLU A 39 -13.29 0.69 -14.20
CA GLU A 39 -13.39 -0.53 -13.40
C GLU A 39 -12.54 -0.44 -12.12
N ALA A 40 -11.30 0.06 -12.23
CA ALA A 40 -10.45 0.25 -11.06
C ALA A 40 -11.08 1.22 -10.04
N VAL A 41 -11.66 2.34 -10.48
CA VAL A 41 -12.34 3.31 -9.61
C VAL A 41 -13.59 2.69 -8.96
N ARG A 42 -14.45 2.00 -9.73
CA ARG A 42 -15.66 1.34 -9.19
C ARG A 42 -15.32 0.28 -8.16
N THR A 43 -14.30 -0.54 -8.43
CA THR A 43 -13.85 -1.60 -7.53
C THR A 43 -13.26 -1.02 -6.25
N THR A 44 -12.42 0.02 -6.37
CA THR A 44 -11.85 0.73 -5.22
C THR A 44 -12.95 1.30 -4.33
N ARG A 45 -13.97 1.97 -4.91
CA ARG A 45 -15.11 2.48 -4.14
C ARG A 45 -15.82 1.37 -3.36
N THR A 46 -16.00 0.20 -3.96
CA THR A 46 -16.63 -0.96 -3.32
C THR A 46 -15.80 -1.47 -2.14
N LEU A 47 -14.49 -1.58 -2.30
CA LEU A 47 -13.57 -1.99 -1.24
C LEU A 47 -13.55 -0.99 -0.07
N LEU A 48 -13.50 0.30 -0.37
CA LEU A 48 -13.59 1.36 0.64
C LEU A 48 -14.91 1.28 1.41
N ALA A 49 -16.04 1.15 0.71
CA ALA A 49 -17.35 0.99 1.35
C ALA A 49 -17.40 -0.24 2.28
N ALA A 50 -16.78 -1.35 1.85
CA ALA A 50 -16.70 -2.60 2.61
C ALA A 50 -15.78 -2.56 3.85
N GLY A 51 -15.02 -1.48 4.07
CA GLY A 51 -14.17 -1.35 5.26
C GLY A 51 -12.69 -1.20 4.96
N CYS A 52 -12.24 -1.38 3.72
CA CYS A 52 -10.82 -1.26 3.40
C CYS A 52 -10.36 0.19 3.57
N ARG A 53 -9.26 0.36 4.29
CA ARG A 53 -8.52 1.59 4.52
C ARG A 53 -7.21 1.65 3.73
N ALA A 54 -6.81 0.58 3.06
CA ALA A 54 -5.72 0.57 2.10
C ALA A 54 -6.08 -0.30 0.88
N VAL A 55 -5.79 0.17 -0.32
CA VAL A 55 -5.99 -0.55 -1.59
C VAL A 55 -4.78 -0.28 -2.49
N GLU A 56 -4.23 -1.32 -3.13
CA GLU A 56 -3.13 -1.21 -4.10
C GLU A 56 -3.70 -1.28 -5.53
N LEU A 57 -3.64 -0.19 -6.30
CA LEU A 57 -3.84 -0.23 -7.75
C LEU A 57 -2.51 -0.57 -8.41
N THR A 58 -2.50 -1.23 -9.56
CA THR A 58 -1.25 -1.59 -10.24
C THR A 58 -1.02 -0.77 -11.50
N THR A 59 0.25 -0.51 -11.85
CA THR A 59 0.62 0.12 -13.13
C THR A 59 0.18 -0.67 -14.37
N SER A 60 -0.25 -1.93 -14.19
CA SER A 60 -0.84 -2.75 -15.25
C SER A 60 -2.26 -2.34 -15.65
N VAL A 61 -2.93 -1.48 -14.88
CA VAL A 61 -4.25 -0.94 -15.24
C VAL A 61 -4.07 0.12 -16.33
N PRO A 62 -4.74 0.01 -17.50
CA PRO A 62 -4.73 1.07 -18.49
C PRO A 62 -5.28 2.39 -17.92
N GLY A 63 -4.50 3.47 -18.02
CA GLY A 63 -4.86 4.76 -17.42
C GLY A 63 -4.75 4.80 -15.89
N TRP A 64 -3.92 3.94 -15.29
CA TRP A 64 -3.76 3.82 -13.83
C TRP A 64 -3.57 5.16 -13.11
N ALA A 65 -2.78 6.10 -13.66
CA ALA A 65 -2.51 7.38 -13.00
C ALA A 65 -3.80 8.19 -12.79
N GLY A 66 -4.69 8.22 -13.78
CA GLY A 66 -6.01 8.85 -13.67
C GLY A 66 -6.92 8.10 -12.68
N ALA A 67 -6.83 6.77 -12.62
CA ALA A 67 -7.57 5.97 -11.64
C ALA A 67 -7.11 6.28 -10.20
N VAL A 68 -5.80 6.42 -9.97
CA VAL A 68 -5.22 6.79 -8.66
C VAL A 68 -5.71 8.17 -8.24
N ALA A 69 -5.56 9.19 -9.08
CA ALA A 69 -6.02 10.55 -8.76
C ALA A 69 -7.51 10.59 -8.38
N ARG A 70 -8.36 9.88 -9.14
CA ARG A 70 -9.80 9.79 -8.87
C ARG A 70 -10.11 9.03 -7.58
N THR A 71 -9.35 8.00 -7.24
CA THR A 71 -9.61 7.17 -6.05
C THR A 71 -9.04 7.76 -4.79
N THR A 72 -7.90 8.45 -4.85
CA THR A 72 -7.36 9.23 -3.72
C THR A 72 -8.36 10.31 -3.30
N ALA A 73 -8.97 11.02 -4.25
CA ALA A 73 -10.02 11.99 -3.94
C ALA A 73 -11.24 11.38 -3.23
N LEU A 74 -11.54 10.09 -3.45
CA LEU A 74 -12.58 9.37 -2.69
C LEU A 74 -12.12 8.99 -1.27
N ALA A 75 -10.84 8.68 -1.12
CA ALA A 75 -10.21 8.25 0.13
C ALA A 75 -10.02 9.40 1.13
N ASP A 76 -9.92 10.64 0.64
CA ASP A 76 -9.82 11.87 1.44
C ASP A 76 -11.18 12.35 1.98
N ALA A 77 -12.27 11.66 1.69
CA ALA A 77 -13.60 12.04 2.17
C ALA A 77 -13.67 12.00 3.72
N PRO A 78 -14.26 13.04 4.37
CA PRO A 78 -14.32 13.15 5.83
C PRO A 78 -14.91 11.90 6.51
N GLY A 79 -14.27 11.45 7.58
CA GLY A 79 -14.80 10.43 8.50
C GLY A 79 -14.24 9.01 8.34
N ARG A 80 -13.66 8.66 7.18
CA ARG A 80 -13.05 7.33 6.96
C ARG A 80 -11.82 7.41 6.04
N PRO A 81 -10.71 8.04 6.49
CA PRO A 81 -9.54 8.22 5.66
C PRO A 81 -8.94 6.86 5.26
N ALA A 82 -8.62 6.73 3.99
CA ALA A 82 -8.01 5.54 3.38
C ALA A 82 -6.76 5.90 2.56
N LEU A 83 -5.95 4.89 2.24
CA LEU A 83 -4.74 5.03 1.45
C LEU A 83 -4.91 4.30 0.13
N ILE A 84 -4.64 5.01 -0.96
CA ILE A 84 -4.48 4.40 -2.26
C ILE A 84 -2.99 4.26 -2.53
N GLY A 85 -2.52 3.02 -2.68
CA GLY A 85 -1.15 2.74 -3.09
C GLY A 85 -1.06 2.35 -4.55
N VAL A 86 0.15 2.42 -5.09
CA VAL A 86 0.45 1.97 -6.46
C VAL A 86 1.49 0.87 -6.43
N GLY A 87 1.13 -0.27 -7.01
CA GLY A 87 1.95 -1.45 -7.16
C GLY A 87 2.45 -1.69 -8.58
N THR A 88 3.42 -2.59 -8.71
CA THR A 88 4.15 -2.81 -9.97
C THR A 88 4.91 -1.55 -10.42
N VAL A 89 5.34 -0.74 -9.46
CA VAL A 89 6.20 0.42 -9.70
C VAL A 89 7.65 -0.07 -9.75
N THR A 90 8.28 0.03 -10.92
CA THR A 90 9.63 -0.52 -11.15
C THR A 90 10.62 0.50 -11.72
N THR A 91 10.15 1.69 -12.08
CA THR A 91 10.97 2.77 -12.64
C THR A 91 10.81 4.05 -11.82
N ALA A 92 11.81 4.93 -11.88
CA ALA A 92 11.68 6.26 -11.27
C ALA A 92 10.48 7.06 -11.82
N ALA A 93 10.21 6.94 -13.12
CA ALA A 93 9.11 7.64 -13.77
C ALA A 93 7.73 7.20 -13.25
N ASP A 94 7.52 5.89 -13.07
CA ASP A 94 6.28 5.37 -12.48
C ASP A 94 6.13 5.83 -11.03
N ALA A 95 7.23 5.87 -10.28
CA ALA A 95 7.23 6.30 -8.88
C ALA A 95 6.83 7.78 -8.75
N GLU A 96 7.42 8.66 -9.56
CA GLU A 96 7.05 10.08 -9.57
C GLU A 96 5.59 10.26 -10.00
N ALA A 97 5.18 9.61 -11.09
CA ALA A 97 3.80 9.69 -11.59
C ALA A 97 2.76 9.18 -10.57
N ALA A 98 3.08 8.13 -9.81
CA ALA A 98 2.21 7.62 -8.75
C ALA A 98 2.07 8.61 -7.60
N LEU A 99 3.18 9.20 -7.14
CA LEU A 99 3.16 10.17 -6.06
C LEU A 99 2.47 11.47 -6.48
N ASP A 100 2.68 11.93 -7.71
CA ASP A 100 2.01 13.11 -8.27
C ASP A 100 0.50 12.89 -8.46
N ALA A 101 0.08 11.64 -8.74
CA ALA A 101 -1.33 11.25 -8.74
C ALA A 101 -1.94 11.12 -7.34
N GLY A 102 -1.16 11.29 -6.27
CA GLY A 102 -1.63 11.23 -4.88
C GLY A 102 -1.58 9.83 -4.26
N ALA A 103 -0.67 8.96 -4.72
CA ALA A 103 -0.45 7.67 -4.06
C ALA A 103 0.08 7.87 -2.62
N GLY A 104 -0.55 7.22 -1.65
CA GLY A 104 -0.13 7.21 -0.25
C GLY A 104 1.03 6.26 0.05
N PHE A 105 1.31 5.29 -0.83
CA PHE A 105 2.47 4.40 -0.75
C PHE A 105 2.77 3.75 -2.11
N LEU A 106 4.00 3.28 -2.28
CA LEU A 106 4.48 2.59 -3.48
C LEU A 106 4.78 1.12 -3.16
N VAL A 107 4.64 0.24 -4.16
CA VAL A 107 4.96 -1.18 -4.06
C VAL A 107 5.65 -1.66 -5.33
N SER A 108 6.76 -2.39 -5.18
CA SER A 108 7.43 -3.08 -6.29
C SER A 108 7.27 -4.61 -6.13
N PRO A 109 7.31 -5.39 -7.22
CA PRO A 109 7.27 -6.85 -7.13
C PRO A 109 8.62 -7.47 -6.75
N TYR A 110 9.72 -6.75 -6.95
CA TYR A 110 11.11 -7.16 -6.74
C TYR A 110 11.97 -5.92 -6.38
N PRO A 111 13.28 -6.08 -6.06
CA PRO A 111 14.13 -4.94 -5.73
C PRO A 111 14.15 -3.88 -6.84
N ALA A 112 13.83 -2.64 -6.50
CA ALA A 112 13.70 -1.52 -7.44
C ALA A 112 14.46 -0.29 -6.88
N PRO A 113 15.79 -0.22 -7.06
CA PRO A 113 16.62 0.83 -6.48
C PRO A 113 16.19 2.25 -6.89
N GLU A 114 15.82 2.46 -8.16
CA GLU A 114 15.36 3.75 -8.66
C GLU A 114 14.09 4.23 -7.95
N VAL A 115 13.14 3.32 -7.68
CA VAL A 115 11.91 3.61 -6.94
C VAL A 115 12.23 3.92 -5.49
N ARG A 116 13.19 3.19 -4.89
CA ARG A 116 13.66 3.45 -3.53
C ARG A 116 14.23 4.86 -3.38
N GLU A 117 15.02 5.31 -4.35
CA GLU A 117 15.59 6.66 -4.37
C GLU A 117 14.52 7.74 -4.49
N VAL A 118 13.54 7.57 -5.37
CA VAL A 118 12.39 8.49 -5.49
C VAL A 118 11.60 8.53 -4.17
N ALA A 119 11.26 7.37 -3.62
CA ALA A 119 10.49 7.28 -2.38
C ALA A 119 11.23 7.96 -1.21
N ALA A 120 12.53 7.74 -1.07
CA ALA A 120 13.36 8.39 -0.06
C ALA A 120 13.37 9.91 -0.24
N ARG A 121 13.60 10.40 -1.46
CA ARG A 121 13.60 11.84 -1.79
C ARG A 121 12.26 12.51 -1.51
N ARG A 122 11.16 11.82 -1.81
CA ARG A 122 9.78 12.33 -1.64
C ARG A 122 9.22 12.09 -0.23
N GLY A 123 9.94 11.40 0.65
CA GLY A 123 9.44 11.00 1.97
C GLY A 123 8.26 10.02 1.92
N ALA A 124 8.13 9.26 0.83
CA ALA A 124 7.01 8.35 0.60
C ALA A 124 7.27 6.96 1.19
N ALA A 125 6.20 6.28 1.63
CA ALA A 125 6.29 4.88 2.02
C ALA A 125 6.51 3.99 0.79
N PHE A 126 7.47 3.07 0.89
CA PHE A 126 7.79 2.12 -0.17
C PHE A 126 7.94 0.72 0.40
N ILE A 127 7.13 -0.20 -0.14
CA ILE A 127 7.12 -1.61 0.20
C ILE A 127 7.78 -2.34 -0.96
N GLU A 128 9.09 -2.53 -0.82
CA GLU A 128 9.88 -3.20 -1.84
C GLU A 128 9.60 -4.71 -1.84
N GLY A 129 9.48 -5.28 -3.02
CA GLY A 129 9.26 -6.70 -3.22
C GLY A 129 10.55 -7.52 -3.25
N GLY A 130 10.43 -8.82 -2.98
CA GLY A 130 11.49 -9.80 -3.16
C GLY A 130 10.96 -11.23 -3.10
N CYS A 131 11.79 -12.17 -3.54
CA CYS A 131 11.45 -13.61 -3.52
C CYS A 131 12.41 -14.39 -2.60
N THR A 132 13.63 -13.90 -2.41
CA THR A 132 14.66 -14.58 -1.59
C THR A 132 14.79 -13.96 -0.19
N PRO A 133 15.26 -14.71 0.83
CA PRO A 133 15.51 -14.14 2.16
C PRO A 133 16.44 -12.93 2.15
N GLY A 134 17.43 -12.90 1.25
CA GLY A 134 18.38 -11.79 1.13
C GLY A 134 17.71 -10.50 0.65
N GLU A 135 16.89 -10.58 -0.40
CA GLU A 135 16.11 -9.45 -0.93
C GLU A 135 15.09 -8.95 0.09
N ILE A 136 14.35 -9.86 0.72
CA ILE A 136 13.36 -9.51 1.75
C ILE A 136 14.03 -8.85 2.95
N ALA A 137 15.16 -9.39 3.42
CA ALA A 137 15.90 -8.77 4.51
C ALA A 137 16.44 -7.37 4.14
N ALA A 138 16.83 -7.14 2.89
CA ALA A 138 17.25 -5.83 2.41
C ALA A 138 16.09 -4.83 2.43
N ALA A 139 14.93 -5.20 1.87
CA ALA A 139 13.72 -4.39 1.91
C ALA A 139 13.30 -4.02 3.35
N VAL A 140 13.26 -5.02 4.25
CA VAL A 140 12.92 -4.81 5.67
C VAL A 140 13.92 -3.88 6.36
N ARG A 141 15.22 -3.94 6.06
CA ARG A 141 16.20 -3.01 6.63
C ARG A 141 15.93 -1.54 6.25
N HIS A 142 15.31 -1.29 5.10
CA HIS A 142 15.02 0.06 4.64
C HIS A 142 13.73 0.63 5.24
N SER A 143 12.66 -0.14 5.30
CA SER A 143 11.33 0.37 5.67
C SER A 143 10.64 -0.35 6.83
N GLY A 144 11.23 -1.44 7.34
CA GLY A 144 10.59 -2.36 8.28
C GLY A 144 9.54 -3.27 7.63
N ALA A 145 9.29 -3.13 6.32
CA ALA A 145 8.28 -3.87 5.59
C ALA A 145 8.83 -4.44 4.27
N ALA A 146 8.26 -5.55 3.81
CA ALA A 146 8.61 -6.13 2.51
C ALA A 146 7.43 -6.88 1.90
N LYS A 147 7.28 -6.77 0.57
CA LYS A 147 6.38 -7.62 -0.19
C LYS A 147 7.09 -8.94 -0.52
N VAL A 148 6.46 -10.05 -0.13
CA VAL A 148 6.97 -11.39 -0.49
C VAL A 148 6.23 -11.83 -1.74
N PHE A 149 6.93 -11.86 -2.88
CA PHE A 149 6.32 -12.11 -4.18
C PHE A 149 7.24 -12.93 -5.09
N PRO A 150 6.71 -13.95 -5.80
CA PRO A 150 5.36 -14.51 -5.69
C PRO A 150 5.20 -15.45 -4.47
N ALA A 151 4.26 -15.15 -3.58
CA ALA A 151 4.12 -15.87 -2.31
C ALA A 151 3.76 -17.36 -2.48
N HIS A 152 2.87 -17.71 -3.42
CA HIS A 152 2.44 -19.10 -3.63
C HIS A 152 3.58 -20.08 -3.94
N VAL A 153 4.73 -19.61 -4.45
CA VAL A 153 5.89 -20.47 -4.74
C VAL A 153 6.52 -21.00 -3.45
N GLY A 154 6.62 -20.18 -2.40
CA GLY A 154 7.15 -20.58 -1.09
C GLY A 154 6.07 -21.04 -0.09
N GLY A 155 4.83 -20.59 -0.30
CA GLY A 155 3.69 -20.86 0.55
C GLY A 155 3.82 -20.28 1.98
N PRO A 156 2.84 -20.57 2.85
CA PRO A 156 2.84 -20.12 4.25
C PRO A 156 4.06 -20.59 5.05
N ARG A 157 4.68 -21.72 4.67
CA ARG A 157 5.91 -22.22 5.32
C ARG A 157 7.08 -21.25 5.12
N PHE A 158 7.22 -20.68 3.93
CA PHE A 158 8.28 -19.71 3.66
C PHE A 158 8.12 -18.43 4.50
N ILE A 159 6.89 -17.94 4.66
CA ILE A 159 6.60 -16.79 5.53
C ILE A 159 7.01 -17.06 6.98
N ARG A 160 6.68 -18.25 7.52
CA ARG A 160 7.14 -18.64 8.87
C ARG A 160 8.66 -18.66 9.00
N SER A 161 9.35 -19.19 7.99
CA SER A 161 10.82 -19.19 7.96
C SER A 161 11.41 -17.78 7.95
N LEU A 162 10.85 -16.86 7.15
CA LEU A 162 11.29 -15.46 7.11
C LEU A 162 11.06 -14.76 8.45
N ARG A 163 9.90 -14.95 9.08
CA ARG A 163 9.60 -14.36 10.39
C ARG A 163 10.54 -14.81 11.50
N ALA A 164 11.03 -16.05 11.45
CA ALA A 164 11.98 -16.56 12.44
C ALA A 164 13.32 -15.80 12.41
N VAL A 165 13.70 -15.21 11.27
CA VAL A 165 14.96 -14.48 11.08
C VAL A 165 14.77 -12.97 10.90
N LEU A 166 13.54 -12.50 10.76
CA LEU A 166 13.17 -11.09 10.64
C LEU A 166 12.09 -10.71 11.67
N PRO A 167 12.41 -10.75 12.98
CA PRO A 167 11.44 -10.45 14.03
C PRO A 167 10.93 -9.00 13.91
N GLY A 168 9.62 -8.82 13.98
CA GLY A 168 8.97 -7.51 13.91
C GLY A 168 8.77 -6.95 12.49
N ALA A 169 9.26 -7.63 11.45
CA ALA A 169 9.06 -7.19 10.07
C ALA A 169 7.58 -7.29 9.64
N LEU A 170 7.10 -6.28 8.92
CA LEU A 170 5.81 -6.32 8.22
C LEU A 170 5.99 -7.02 6.88
N LEU A 171 5.73 -8.33 6.85
CA LEU A 171 5.76 -9.12 5.62
C LEU A 171 4.38 -9.11 4.96
N ILE A 172 4.33 -8.79 3.67
CA ILE A 172 3.10 -8.72 2.88
C ILE A 172 3.17 -9.80 1.78
N PRO A 173 2.75 -11.05 2.07
CA PRO A 173 2.72 -12.11 1.07
C PRO A 173 1.71 -11.75 -0.04
N THR A 174 2.16 -11.79 -1.29
CA THR A 174 1.32 -11.44 -2.44
C THR A 174 1.52 -12.43 -3.59
N GLY A 175 0.43 -12.76 -4.29
CA GLY A 175 0.44 -13.54 -5.52
C GLY A 175 0.00 -14.99 -5.31
N GLY A 176 -1.16 -15.33 -5.89
CA GLY A 176 -1.74 -16.67 -5.85
C GLY A 176 -2.39 -17.03 -4.52
N ILE A 177 -2.93 -16.06 -3.79
CA ILE A 177 -3.65 -16.28 -2.52
C ILE A 177 -5.15 -16.19 -2.81
N THR A 178 -5.89 -17.26 -2.55
CA THR A 178 -7.35 -17.29 -2.71
C THR A 178 -8.08 -16.95 -1.40
N PRO A 179 -9.36 -16.53 -1.44
CA PRO A 179 -10.12 -16.18 -0.23
C PRO A 179 -10.17 -17.27 0.85
N ASP A 180 -10.22 -18.54 0.46
CA ASP A 180 -10.23 -19.70 1.37
C ASP A 180 -8.88 -19.92 2.07
N GLU A 181 -7.78 -19.47 1.49
CA GLU A 181 -6.43 -19.59 2.05
C GLU A 181 -6.06 -18.46 3.02
N VAL A 182 -6.79 -17.33 3.00
CA VAL A 182 -6.44 -16.11 3.75
C VAL A 182 -6.14 -16.41 5.22
N ARG A 183 -6.96 -17.25 5.88
CA ARG A 183 -6.73 -17.63 7.29
C ARG A 183 -5.39 -18.33 7.50
N THR A 184 -4.98 -19.19 6.57
CA THR A 184 -3.71 -19.92 6.63
C THR A 184 -2.51 -18.98 6.48
N TRP A 185 -2.60 -18.01 5.57
CA TRP A 185 -1.57 -16.98 5.40
C TRP A 185 -1.47 -16.08 6.63
N LEU A 186 -2.60 -15.58 7.12
CA LEU A 186 -2.66 -14.74 8.33
C LEU A 186 -2.12 -15.43 9.58
N ALA A 187 -2.25 -16.75 9.69
CA ALA A 187 -1.71 -17.55 10.79
C ALA A 187 -0.20 -17.82 10.64
N ALA A 188 0.31 -17.83 9.41
CA ALA A 188 1.75 -17.89 9.16
C ALA A 188 2.47 -16.58 9.52
N GLY A 189 1.70 -15.49 9.61
CA GLY A 189 2.11 -14.17 10.04
C GLY A 189 2.17 -13.21 8.88
#